data_AF-Q38W40-F1
#
_entry.id   AF-Q38W40-F1
#
_cell.length_a   1.000
_cell.length_b   1.000
_cell.length_c   1.000
_cell.angle_alpha   90.00
_cell.angle_beta   90.00
_cell.angle_gamma   90.00
#
_symmetry.space_group_name_H-M   'P 1'
#
loop_
_entity.id
_entity.type
_entity.pdbx_description
1 polymer ?
#
loop_
_entity_poly.entity_id
_entity_poly.type
_entity_poly.pdbx_seq_one_letter_code
_entity_poly.pdbx_strand_id
1 'polypeptide(L)' 'MSSAQQIILLFIVFCSAVAVLGSSLMSFIAFYKHNATLRKSASVTFWISIIILVIFLKLIDMYQ' A
#
# COMPACT_ATOMS: atom_id res chain seq x y z
N MET A 1 -10.84 -0.88 21.61
CA MET A 1 -9.75 -1.62 20.93
C MET A 1 -8.84 -2.28 21.94
N SER A 2 -8.60 -3.58 21.79
CA SER A 2 -7.57 -4.28 22.57
C SER A 2 -6.18 -3.80 22.13
N SER A 3 -5.22 -3.76 23.06
CA SER A 3 -3.81 -3.42 22.79
C SER A 3 -3.21 -4.25 21.66
N ALA A 4 -3.64 -5.52 21.52
CA ALA A 4 -3.22 -6.40 20.44
C ALA A 4 -3.74 -5.95 19.05
N GLN A 5 -4.99 -5.46 18.97
CA GLN A 5 -5.57 -4.96 17.72
C GLN A 5 -4.86 -3.68 17.24
N GLN A 6 -4.48 -2.78 18.16
CA GLN A 6 -3.73 -1.57 17.84
C GLN A 6 -2.34 -1.88 17.25
N ILE A 7 -1.64 -2.88 17.79
CA ILE A 7 -0.32 -3.30 17.30
C ILE A 7 -0.44 -3.87 15.88
N ILE A 8 -1.43 -4.73 15.64
CA ILE A 8 -1.70 -5.30 14.32
C ILE A 8 -2.02 -4.20 13.30
N LEU A 9 -2.84 -3.23 13.71
CA LEU A 9 -3.20 -2.09 12.88
C LEU A 9 -1.99 -1.25 12.49
N LEU A 10 -1.15 -0.88 13.46
CA LEU A 10 0.09 -0.15 13.23
C LEU A 10 1.02 -0.89 12.28
N PHE A 11 1.12 -2.22 12.42
CA PHE A 11 1.93 -3.04 11.53
C PHE A 11 1.41 -3.02 10.08
N ILE A 12 0.10 -3.17 9.88
CA ILE A 12 -0.53 -3.13 8.54
C ILE A 12 -0.35 -1.75 7.90
N VAL A 13 -0.55 -0.68 8.67
CA VAL A 13 -0.35 0.70 8.19
C VAL A 13 1.11 0.90 7.79
N PHE A 14 2.06 0.42 8.59
CA PHE A 14 3.48 0.51 8.30
C PHE A 14 3.86 -0.26 7.01
N CYS A 15 3.42 -1.50 6.86
CA CYS A 15 3.64 -2.29 5.65
C CYS A 15 3.04 -1.61 4.40
N SER A 16 1.84 -1.06 4.53
CA SER A 16 1.17 -0.35 3.45
C SER A 16 1.91 0.94 3.07
N ALA A 17 2.41 1.69 4.04
CA ALA A 17 3.21 2.88 3.80
C ALA A 17 4.51 2.54 3.03
N VAL A 18 5.20 1.47 3.41
CA VAL A 18 6.38 0.98 2.68
C VAL A 18 6.04 0.57 1.25
N ALA A 19 4.91 -0.12 1.03
CA ALA A 19 4.48 -0.52 -0.31
C ALA A 19 4.11 0.69 -1.20
N VAL A 20 3.47 1.71 -0.64
CA VAL A 20 3.15 2.98 -1.32
C VAL A 20 4.42 3.75 -1.68
N LEU A 21 5.40 3.81 -0.77
CA LEU A 21 6.71 4.43 -1.05
C LEU A 21 7.46 3.66 -2.14
N GLY A 22 7.48 2.33 -2.08
CA GLY A 22 8.12 1.48 -3.07
C GLY A 22 7.52 1.64 -4.46
N SER A 23 6.19 1.64 -4.58
CA SER A 23 5.49 1.86 -5.85
C SER A 23 5.67 3.28 -6.41
N SER A 24 5.77 4.28 -5.54
CA SER A 24 6.10 5.66 -5.92
C SER A 24 7.52 5.75 -6.49
N LEU A 25 8.50 5.12 -5.85
CA LEU A 25 9.88 5.05 -6.33
C LEU A 25 9.97 4.33 -7.69
N MET A 26 9.25 3.21 -7.83
CA MET A 26 9.18 2.45 -9.08
C MET A 26 8.55 3.27 -10.21
N SER A 27 7.51 4.05 -9.92
CA SER A 27 6.91 4.99 -10.88
C SER A 27 7.88 6.10 -11.29
N PHE A 28 8.66 6.63 -10.34
CA PHE A 28 9.67 7.65 -10.62
C PHE A 28 10.78 7.12 -11.53
N ILE A 29 11.29 5.92 -11.24
CA ILE A 29 12.28 5.23 -12.09
C ILE A 29 11.69 4.94 -13.47
N ALA A 30 10.44 4.49 -13.54
CA ALA A 30 9.77 4.21 -14.80
C ALA A 30 9.60 5.47 -15.67
N PHE A 31 9.29 6.61 -15.03
CA PHE A 31 9.22 7.91 -15.70
C PHE A 31 10.59 8.32 -16.25
N TYR A 32 11.65 8.24 -15.44
CA TYR A 32 13.01 8.57 -15.87
C TYR A 32 13.51 7.69 -17.01
N LYS A 33 13.18 6.38 -16.98
CA LYS A 33 13.63 5.40 -17.97
C LYS A 33 12.74 5.32 -19.22
N HIS A 34 11.73 6.20 -19.34
CA HIS A 34 10.71 6.18 -20.40
C HIS A 34 10.08 4.80 -20.66
N ASN A 35 10.01 3.96 -19.63
CA ASN A 35 9.57 2.56 -19.77
C ASN A 35 8.09 2.45 -19.41
N ALA A 36 7.23 2.47 -20.44
CA ALA A 36 5.78 2.42 -20.31
C ALA A 36 5.30 1.15 -19.57
N THR A 37 5.97 0.01 -19.76
CA THR A 37 5.63 -1.26 -19.10
C THR A 37 5.90 -1.19 -17.61
N LEU A 38 7.04 -0.61 -17.21
CA LEU A 38 7.40 -0.44 -15.81
C LEU A 38 6.45 0.54 -15.10
N ARG A 39 6.01 1.60 -15.79
CA ARG A 39 5.05 2.59 -15.27
C ARG A 39 3.67 1.97 -15.05
N LYS A 40 3.21 1.13 -15.99
CA LYS A 40 1.95 0.40 -15.84
C LYS A 40 2.01 -0.58 -14.66
N SER A 41 3.11 -1.33 -14.53
CA SER A 41 3.33 -2.24 -13.39
C SER A 41 3.32 -1.50 -12.06
N ALA A 42 4.06 -0.38 -11.95
CA ALA A 42 4.11 0.43 -10.74
C ALA A 42 2.73 0.98 -10.35
N SER A 43 1.93 1.43 -11.33
CA SER A 43 0.56 1.89 -11.09
C SER A 43 -0.35 0.75 -10.62
N VAL A 44 -0.25 -0.44 -11.22
CA VAL A 44 -1.02 -1.62 -10.77
C VAL A 44 -0.66 -1.98 -9.33
N THR A 45 0.63 -2.04 -9.00
CA THR A 45 1.09 -2.32 -7.63
C THR A 45 0.58 -1.27 -6.64
N PHE A 46 0.62 0.01 -6.99
CA PHE A 46 0.08 1.10 -6.17
C PHE A 46 -1.42 0.91 -5.88
N TRP A 47 -2.22 0.64 -6.91
CA TRP A 47 -3.66 0.43 -6.77
C TRP A 47 -3.98 -0.82 -5.94
N ILE A 48 -3.24 -1.92 -6.12
CA ILE A 48 -3.39 -3.14 -5.30
C ILE A 48 -3.09 -2.83 -3.83
N SER A 49 -2.01 -2.11 -3.53
CA SER A 49 -1.67 -1.73 -2.16
C SER A 49 -2.75 -0.87 -1.51
N ILE A 50 -3.35 0.08 -2.25
CA ILE A 50 -4.48 0.89 -1.75
C ILE A 50 -5.71 0.02 -1.47
N ILE A 51 -6.08 -0.88 -2.38
CA ILE A 51 -7.25 -1.75 -2.20
C ILE A 51 -7.08 -2.61 -0.93
N ILE A 52 -5.89 -3.20 -0.74
CA ILE A 52 -5.59 -4.00 0.45
C ILE A 52 -5.71 -3.14 1.72
N LEU A 53 -5.14 -1.94 1.73
CA LEU A 53 -5.24 -1.01 2.86
C LEU A 53 -6.70 -0.68 3.19
N VAL A 54 -7.52 -0.37 2.18
CA VAL A 54 -8.94 -0.04 2.36
C VAL A 54 -9.72 -1.23 2.92
N ILE A 55 -9.47 -2.45 2.43
CA ILE A 55 -10.11 -3.67 2.94
C ILE A 55 -9.75 -3.88 4.42
N PHE A 56 -8.48 -3.74 4.78
CA PHE A 56 -8.06 -3.89 6.18
C PHE A 56 -8.65 -2.81 7.08
N LEU A 57 -8.68 -1.54 6.64
CA LEU A 57 -9.34 -0.46 7.38
C LEU A 57 -10.82 -0.77 7.63
N LYS A 58 -11.54 -1.23 6.59
CA LYS A 58 -12.95 -1.66 6.69
C LYS A 58 -13.15 -2.84 7.65
N LEU A 59 -12.28 -3.84 7.59
CA LEU A 59 -12.32 -4.99 8.51
C LEU A 59 -12.13 -4.51 9.95
N ILE A 60 -11.12 -3.69 10.20
CA ILE A 60 -10.86 -3.14 11.53
C ILE A 60 -12.07 -2.34 12.04
N ASP A 61 -12.65 -1.46 11.24
CA ASP A 61 -13.83 -0.68 11.60
C ASP A 61 -15.03 -1.56 11.98
N MET A 62 -15.21 -2.70 11.31
CA MET A 62 -16.24 -3.69 11.65
C MET A 62 -15.91 -4.53 12.90
N TYR A 63 -14.64 -4.67 13.26
CA TYR A 63 -14.17 -5.44 14.43
C TYR A 63 -13.90 -4.56 15.67
N GLN A 64 -14.07 -3.24 15.55
CA GLN A 64 -13.89 -2.26 16.62
C GLN A 64 -15.18 -2.00 17.40
#